data_AF-A0A7R9IPS9-F1
#
_entry.id   AF-A0A7R9IPS9-F1
#
_cell.length_a   1.000
_cell.length_b   1.000
_cell.length_c   1.000
_cell.angle_alpha   90.00
_cell.angle_beta   90.00
_cell.angle_gamma   90.00
#
_symmetry.space_group_name_H-M   'P 1'
#
loop_
_entity.id
_entity.type
_entity.pdbx_description
1 polymer ?
#
loop_
_entity_poly.entity_id
_entity_poly.type
_entity_poly.pdbx_seq_one_letter_code
_entity_poly.pdbx_strand_id
1 'polypeptide(L)'
;MKKRKLKWGAQAFRNMLIVPPGAGICHQVNLEYLARVVFSQDGFLYPDSVVGTDSHTTMINGLGVLGWGVGGIEAEAVMLGQAITMLVPQVVGYKIIGELNQYATSTDLVLTITKTMDFDNTPESLAAPSPEAASVVNVSSMEQN
;
A
#
# COMPACT_ATOMS: atom_id res chain seq x y z
N MET A 1 17.52 -21.02 -12.55
CA MET A 1 16.24 -21.38 -13.20
C MET A 1 15.11 -20.36 -13.00
N LYS A 2 14.83 -19.90 -11.77
CA LYS A 2 13.69 -18.99 -11.47
C LYS A 2 13.75 -17.62 -12.18
N LYS A 3 14.90 -16.93 -12.15
CA LYS A 3 15.08 -15.60 -12.79
C LYS A 3 14.84 -15.60 -14.31
N ARG A 4 15.18 -16.71 -14.99
CA ARG A 4 14.99 -16.86 -16.44
C ARG A 4 13.51 -16.98 -16.82
N LYS A 5 12.70 -17.63 -15.97
CA LYS A 5 11.24 -17.73 -16.15
C LYS A 5 10.56 -16.37 -15.98
N LEU A 6 10.97 -15.61 -14.95
CA LEU A 6 10.50 -14.24 -14.74
C LEU A 6 10.83 -13.35 -15.95
N LYS A 7 12.10 -13.33 -16.38
CA LYS A 7 12.50 -12.54 -17.56
C LYS A 7 11.73 -12.91 -18.84
N TRP A 8 11.43 -14.19 -19.03
CA TRP A 8 10.56 -14.62 -20.13
C TRP A 8 9.13 -14.11 -19.97
N GLY A 9 8.56 -14.17 -18.76
CA GLY A 9 7.22 -13.65 -18.47
C GLY A 9 7.07 -12.18 -18.84
N ALA A 10 8.04 -11.34 -18.47
CA ALA A 10 8.04 -9.91 -18.85
C ALA A 10 8.03 -9.67 -20.37
N GLN A 11 8.52 -10.62 -21.16
CA GLN A 11 8.49 -10.54 -22.62
C GLN A 11 7.21 -11.14 -23.21
N ALA A 12 6.61 -12.12 -22.52
CA ALA A 12 5.44 -12.85 -22.99
C ALA A 12 4.12 -12.12 -22.70
N PHE A 13 4.06 -11.33 -21.62
CA PHE A 13 2.83 -10.64 -21.19
C PHE A 13 2.94 -9.12 -21.36
N ARG A 14 1.86 -8.50 -21.85
CA ARG A 14 1.72 -7.04 -21.81
C ARG A 14 1.45 -6.62 -20.36
N ASN A 15 1.94 -5.43 -20.00
CA ASN A 15 1.79 -4.87 -18.64
C ASN A 15 2.49 -5.66 -17.53
N MET A 16 3.50 -6.48 -17.87
CA MET A 16 4.34 -7.15 -16.88
C MET A 16 5.70 -6.45 -16.78
N LEU A 17 5.91 -5.71 -15.68
CA LEU A 17 7.20 -5.14 -15.32
C LEU A 17 7.87 -6.03 -14.27
N ILE A 18 9.18 -6.24 -14.40
CA ILE A 18 9.95 -7.00 -13.40
C ILE A 18 11.07 -6.13 -12.88
N VAL A 19 11.01 -5.84 -11.59
CA VAL A 19 12.07 -5.15 -10.86
C VAL A 19 13.24 -6.13 -10.66
N PRO A 20 14.46 -5.80 -11.12
CA PRO A 20 15.59 -6.71 -11.01
C PRO A 20 16.04 -6.87 -9.53
N PRO A 21 16.63 -8.02 -9.16
CA PRO A 21 17.18 -8.20 -7.82
C PRO A 21 18.23 -7.12 -7.50
N GLY A 22 18.16 -6.54 -6.30
CA GLY A 22 19.08 -5.49 -5.86
C GLY A 22 18.62 -4.06 -6.14
N ALA A 23 17.44 -3.86 -6.76
CA ALA A 23 16.86 -2.53 -7.00
C ALA A 23 16.05 -1.98 -5.81
N GLY A 24 16.02 -2.67 -4.66
CA GLY A 24 15.27 -2.27 -3.47
C GLY A 24 14.32 -3.37 -2.98
N ILE A 25 13.62 -3.09 -1.88
CA ILE A 25 12.60 -3.95 -1.30
C ILE A 25 11.25 -3.66 -1.99
N CYS A 26 10.43 -4.70 -2.23
CA CYS A 26 9.22 -4.62 -3.04
C CYS A 26 8.30 -3.45 -2.65
N HIS A 27 7.95 -3.33 -1.37
CA HIS A 27 7.05 -2.28 -0.88
C HIS A 27 7.66 -0.87 -0.98
N GLN A 28 8.97 -0.72 -0.79
CA GLN A 28 9.65 0.57 -0.92
C GLN A 28 9.71 1.02 -2.37
N VAL A 29 10.04 0.12 -3.29
CA VAL A 29 9.99 0.40 -4.73
C VAL A 29 8.56 0.74 -5.16
N ASN A 30 7.56 0.14 -4.52
CA ASN A 30 6.16 0.47 -4.80
C ASN A 30 5.85 1.94 -4.46
N LEU A 31 6.26 2.41 -3.28
CA LEU A 31 6.08 3.80 -2.85
C LEU A 31 6.85 4.79 -3.72
N GLU A 32 8.14 4.53 -3.94
CA GLU A 32 9.04 5.52 -4.52
C GLU A 32 8.97 5.58 -6.05
N TYR A 33 8.58 4.48 -6.72
CA TYR A 33 8.76 4.34 -8.16
C TYR A 33 7.52 3.85 -8.92
N LEU A 34 6.67 3.01 -8.33
CA LEU A 34 5.54 2.40 -9.05
C LEU A 34 4.21 3.13 -8.81
N ALA A 35 4.01 3.72 -7.63
CA ALA A 35 2.81 4.46 -7.27
C ALA A 35 2.62 5.67 -8.17
N ARG A 36 1.39 5.85 -8.67
CA ARG A 36 1.03 6.96 -9.56
C ARG A 36 0.06 7.93 -8.92
N VAL A 37 -0.67 7.50 -7.87
CA VAL A 37 -1.76 8.22 -7.19
C VAL A 37 -2.98 8.46 -8.11
N VAL A 38 -2.76 8.92 -9.34
CA VAL A 38 -3.77 9.07 -10.38
C VAL A 38 -3.25 8.44 -11.68
N PHE A 39 -4.04 7.54 -12.26
CA PHE A 39 -3.82 7.05 -13.61
C PHE A 39 -4.49 7.96 -14.63
N SER A 40 -3.82 8.17 -15.76
CA SER A 40 -4.35 8.84 -16.94
C SER A 40 -4.29 7.88 -18.12
N GLN A 41 -5.41 7.28 -18.50
CA GLN A 41 -5.50 6.31 -19.58
C GLN A 41 -6.74 6.56 -20.43
N ASP A 42 -6.58 6.55 -21.76
CA ASP A 42 -7.67 6.67 -22.74
C ASP A 42 -8.59 7.88 -22.52
N GLY A 43 -8.03 9.00 -22.01
CA GLY A 43 -8.77 10.23 -21.72
C GLY A 43 -9.50 10.23 -20.36
N PHE A 44 -9.37 9.17 -19.57
CA PHE A 44 -9.93 9.05 -18.23
C PHE A 44 -8.85 9.24 -17.16
N LEU A 45 -9.24 9.95 -16.09
CA LEU A 45 -8.47 10.02 -14.85
C LEU A 45 -9.18 9.19 -13.80
N TYR A 46 -8.44 8.29 -13.14
CA TYR A 46 -8.96 7.46 -12.05
C TYR A 46 -7.90 7.27 -10.97
N PRO A 47 -8.30 7.09 -9.71
CA PRO A 47 -7.36 6.91 -8.61
C PRO A 47 -6.57 5.61 -8.78
N ASP A 48 -5.34 5.63 -8.32
CA ASP A 48 -4.51 4.44 -8.19
C ASP A 48 -5.07 3.51 -7.11
N SER A 49 -5.02 2.21 -7.37
CA SER A 49 -5.35 1.16 -6.42
C SER A 49 -4.53 -0.09 -6.74
N VAL A 50 -4.10 -0.82 -5.71
CA VAL A 50 -3.21 -1.96 -5.89
C VAL A 50 -3.51 -3.10 -4.93
N VAL A 51 -3.49 -4.33 -5.45
CA VAL A 51 -3.36 -5.53 -4.62
C VAL A 51 -2.09 -6.27 -4.98
N GLY A 52 -1.46 -6.85 -3.96
CA GLY A 52 -0.18 -7.53 -4.12
C GLY A 52 -0.12 -8.80 -3.31
N THR A 53 0.71 -9.75 -3.73
CA THR A 53 1.00 -10.97 -2.97
C THR A 53 2.03 -10.73 -1.85
N ASP A 54 2.07 -9.50 -1.34
CA ASP A 54 2.96 -9.03 -0.28
C ASP A 54 2.09 -8.34 0.78
N SER A 55 2.24 -8.72 2.06
CA SER A 55 1.45 -8.17 3.16
C SER A 55 1.69 -6.68 3.39
N HIS A 56 2.87 -6.17 3.05
CA HIS A 56 3.24 -4.76 3.18
C HIS A 56 2.74 -3.90 2.02
N THR A 57 1.95 -4.45 1.09
CA THR A 57 1.27 -3.66 0.04
C THR A 57 0.46 -2.50 0.66
N THR A 58 -0.03 -2.67 1.89
CA THR A 58 -0.74 -1.65 2.67
C THR A 58 0.07 -0.38 2.94
N MET A 59 1.40 -0.40 2.82
CA MET A 59 2.25 0.77 3.00
C MET A 59 1.90 1.90 2.00
N ILE A 60 1.39 1.54 0.82
CA ILE A 60 0.97 2.47 -0.24
C ILE A 60 -0.19 3.39 0.20
N ASN A 61 -0.97 2.97 1.21
CA ASN A 61 -2.08 3.75 1.76
C ASN A 61 -1.60 5.09 2.35
N GLY A 62 -0.33 5.18 2.78
CA GLY A 62 0.28 6.43 3.22
C GLY A 62 0.37 7.51 2.13
N LEU A 63 0.35 7.11 0.85
CA LEU A 63 0.31 8.02 -0.32
C LEU A 63 -1.12 8.33 -0.80
N GLY A 64 -2.15 7.84 -0.12
CA GLY A 64 -3.54 7.96 -0.56
C GLY A 64 -3.94 7.00 -1.68
N VAL A 65 -3.09 6.02 -1.99
CA VAL A 65 -3.42 4.91 -2.92
C VAL A 65 -4.08 3.80 -2.12
N LEU A 66 -5.26 3.34 -2.53
CA LEU A 66 -5.93 2.24 -1.82
C LEU A 66 -5.28 0.89 -2.20
N GLY A 67 -4.66 0.21 -1.25
CA GLY A 67 -4.08 -1.10 -1.50
C GLY A 67 -3.87 -2.00 -0.29
N TRP A 68 -3.85 -3.31 -0.56
CA TRP A 68 -3.70 -4.35 0.47
C TRP A 68 -3.12 -5.65 -0.09
N GLY A 69 -2.71 -6.53 0.83
CA GLY A 69 -2.18 -7.85 0.50
C GLY A 69 -3.29 -8.86 0.18
N VAL A 70 -3.09 -9.70 -0.83
CA VAL A 70 -3.99 -10.81 -1.20
C VAL A 70 -3.20 -12.10 -1.42
N GLY A 71 -3.89 -13.24 -1.48
CA GLY A 71 -3.28 -14.51 -1.87
C GLY A 71 -2.88 -14.54 -3.35
N GLY A 72 -2.06 -15.53 -3.71
CA GLY A 72 -1.57 -15.68 -5.08
C GLY A 72 -2.70 -15.98 -6.09
N ILE A 73 -3.73 -16.71 -5.67
CA ILE A 73 -4.87 -17.07 -6.52
C ILE A 73 -5.72 -15.83 -6.83
N GLU A 74 -5.97 -14.99 -5.83
CA GLU A 74 -6.69 -13.74 -5.99
C GLU A 74 -5.92 -12.78 -6.90
N ALA A 75 -4.60 -12.66 -6.70
CA ALA A 75 -3.75 -11.84 -7.57
C ALA A 75 -3.79 -12.33 -9.02
N GLU A 76 -3.70 -13.64 -9.27
CA GLU A 76 -3.81 -14.22 -10.61
C GLU A 76 -5.19 -13.95 -11.22
N ALA A 77 -6.28 -14.06 -10.46
CA ALA A 77 -7.62 -13.76 -10.93
C ALA A 77 -7.75 -12.29 -11.37
N VAL A 78 -7.19 -11.34 -10.61
CA VAL A 78 -7.15 -9.92 -10.96
C VAL A 78 -6.34 -9.67 -12.24
N MET A 79 -5.21 -10.36 -12.40
CA MET A 79 -4.40 -10.29 -13.64
C MET A 79 -5.17 -10.82 -14.86
N LEU A 80 -6.13 -11.71 -14.66
CA LEU A 80 -7.06 -12.21 -15.70
C LEU A 80 -8.31 -11.34 -15.87
N GLY A 81 -8.37 -10.17 -15.21
CA GLY A 81 -9.46 -9.21 -15.32
C GLY A 81 -10.67 -9.51 -14.42
N GLN A 82 -10.53 -10.42 -13.46
CA GLN A 82 -11.59 -10.63 -12.46
C GLN A 82 -11.55 -9.53 -11.40
N ALA A 83 -12.72 -9.03 -11.01
CA ALA A 83 -12.83 -8.11 -9.89
C ALA A 83 -12.63 -8.85 -8.56
N ILE A 84 -12.07 -8.14 -7.57
CA ILE A 84 -11.97 -8.67 -6.21
C ILE A 84 -13.36 -8.61 -5.57
N THR A 85 -13.76 -9.72 -4.95
CA THR A 85 -14.97 -9.77 -4.14
C THR A 85 -14.59 -9.54 -2.68
N MET A 86 -15.19 -8.54 -2.05
CA MET A 86 -15.01 -8.26 -0.63
C MET A 86 -16.32 -7.79 -0.01
N LEU A 87 -16.47 -8.00 1.30
CA LEU A 87 -17.51 -7.32 2.07
C LEU A 87 -17.19 -5.83 2.12
N VAL A 88 -18.23 -5.00 2.14
CA VAL A 88 -18.05 -3.55 2.34
C VAL A 88 -17.49 -3.36 3.75
N PRO A 89 -16.25 -2.85 3.89
CA PRO A 89 -15.61 -2.77 5.19
C PRO A 89 -16.17 -1.60 5.98
N GLN A 90 -16.14 -1.72 7.30
CA GLN A 90 -16.33 -0.54 8.16
C GLN A 90 -15.10 0.37 8.05
N VAL A 91 -15.32 1.68 8.10
CA VAL A 91 -14.23 2.67 8.11
C VAL A 91 -14.12 3.27 9.50
N VAL A 92 -12.98 3.05 10.15
CA VAL A 92 -12.66 3.63 11.45
C VAL A 92 -11.80 4.87 11.23
N GLY A 93 -12.37 6.03 11.53
CA GLY A 93 -11.67 7.31 11.43
C GLY A 93 -10.74 7.54 12.62
N TYR A 94 -9.46 7.81 12.35
CA TYR A 94 -8.48 8.20 13.37
C TYR A 94 -8.17 9.69 13.29
N LYS A 95 -8.45 10.42 14.37
CA LYS A 95 -8.09 11.84 14.48
C LYS A 95 -6.81 11.99 15.31
N ILE A 96 -5.74 12.44 14.65
CA ILE A 96 -4.46 12.76 15.31
C ILE A 96 -4.45 14.28 15.54
N ILE A 97 -4.21 14.69 16.79
CA ILE A 97 -4.17 16.10 17.20
C ILE A 97 -2.87 16.39 17.94
N GLY A 98 -2.46 17.66 17.92
CA GLY A 98 -1.23 18.12 18.57
C GLY A 98 0.01 17.97 17.70
N GLU A 99 1.17 18.18 18.31
CA GLU A 99 2.48 18.12 17.64
C GLU A 99 3.31 16.98 18.24
N LEU A 100 4.09 16.31 17.40
CA LEU A 100 5.05 15.31 17.88
C LEU A 100 6.15 16.00 18.68
N ASN A 101 6.55 15.36 19.78
CA ASN A 101 7.73 15.78 20.51
C ASN A 101 8.95 15.72 19.58
N GLN A 102 9.84 16.72 19.65
CA GLN A 102 11.07 16.77 18.84
C GLN A 102 11.98 15.53 18.98
N TYR A 103 11.83 14.75 20.07
CA TYR A 103 12.57 13.52 20.29
C TYR A 103 11.78 12.25 19.91
N ALA A 104 10.51 12.38 19.54
CA ALA A 104 9.69 11.26 19.10
C ALA A 104 9.99 10.93 17.64
N THR A 105 10.07 9.63 17.35
CA THR A 105 10.29 9.10 16.00
C THR A 105 8.96 8.71 15.34
N SER A 106 8.99 8.47 14.03
CA SER A 106 7.88 7.84 13.30
C SER A 106 7.53 6.46 13.87
N THR A 107 8.53 5.71 14.33
CA THR A 107 8.34 4.42 14.99
C THR A 107 7.53 4.58 16.28
N ASP A 108 7.82 5.60 17.09
CA ASP A 108 7.06 5.86 18.33
C ASP A 108 5.59 6.18 18.02
N LEU A 109 5.34 6.97 16.97
CA LEU A 109 3.98 7.27 16.54
C LEU A 109 3.24 6.02 16.04
N VAL A 110 3.85 5.25 15.14
CA VAL A 110 3.23 4.03 14.57
C VAL A 110 2.96 3.00 15.66
N LEU A 111 3.89 2.81 16.60
CA LEU A 111 3.71 1.88 17.73
C LEU A 111 2.63 2.36 18.70
N THR A 112 2.53 3.68 18.92
CA THR A 112 1.47 4.26 19.76
C THR A 112 0.10 4.02 19.14
N ILE A 113 -0.06 4.31 17.84
CA ILE A 113 -1.30 4.08 17.11
C ILE A 113 -1.65 2.59 17.13
N THR A 114 -0.71 1.73 16.73
CA THR A 114 -0.89 0.26 16.70
C THR A 114 -1.30 -0.28 18.07
N LYS A 115 -0.73 0.23 19.17
CA LYS A 115 -1.10 -0.19 20.53
C LYS A 115 -2.50 0.26 20.93
N THR A 116 -2.95 1.43 20.47
CA THR A 116 -4.30 1.94 20.75
C THR A 116 -5.38 1.33 19.85
N MET A 117 -5.00 0.78 18.71
CA MET A 117 -5.89 0.02 17.83
C MET A 117 -6.24 -1.30 18.50
N ASP A 118 -7.51 -1.43 18.88
CA ASP A 118 -8.06 -2.68 19.38
C ASP A 118 -8.39 -3.62 18.21
N PHE A 119 -7.38 -4.37 17.77
CA PHE A 119 -7.51 -5.33 16.67
C PHE A 119 -8.52 -6.45 16.95
N ASP A 120 -8.87 -6.70 18.22
CA ASP A 120 -9.84 -7.74 18.58
C ASP A 120 -11.28 -7.27 18.32
N ASN A 121 -11.55 -5.96 18.43
CA ASN A 121 -12.88 -5.38 18.21
C ASN A 121 -13.07 -4.71 16.84
N THR A 122 -12.01 -4.57 16.03
CA THR A 122 -12.08 -4.03 14.66
C THR A 122 -11.58 -4.98 13.57
N PRO A 123 -11.99 -6.27 13.55
CA PRO A 123 -11.58 -7.17 12.48
C PRO A 123 -12.11 -6.64 11.13
N GLU A 124 -11.22 -6.59 10.13
CA GLU A 124 -11.56 -6.26 8.73
C GLU A 124 -12.01 -4.80 8.46
N SER A 125 -11.70 -3.87 9.36
CA SER A 125 -11.97 -2.44 9.15
C SER A 125 -10.84 -1.71 8.41
N LEU A 126 -11.20 -0.69 7.61
CA LEU A 126 -10.24 0.26 7.05
C LEU A 126 -10.02 1.39 8.06
N ALA A 127 -8.77 1.57 8.50
CA ALA A 127 -8.38 2.73 9.30
C ALA A 127 -8.00 3.88 8.36
N ALA A 128 -8.62 5.05 8.53
CA ALA A 128 -8.32 6.23 7.72
C ALA A 128 -8.06 7.45 8.62
N PRO A 129 -6.96 8.20 8.41
CA PRO A 129 -6.76 9.45 9.13
C PRO A 129 -7.83 10.48 8.73
N SER A 130 -8.27 11.29 9.70
CA SER A 130 -9.10 12.46 9.40
C SER A 130 -8.35 13.43 8.47
N PRO A 131 -9.04 14.20 7.61
CA PRO A 131 -8.38 15.15 6.70
C PRO A 131 -7.41 16.13 7.37
N GLU A 132 -7.67 16.48 8.63
CA GLU A 132 -6.87 17.39 9.46
C GLU A 132 -5.57 16.77 10.00
N ALA A 133 -5.48 15.43 10.06
CA ALA A 133 -4.34 14.70 10.63
C ALA A 133 -3.21 14.46 9.60
N ALA A 134 -3.51 14.60 8.30
CA ALA A 134 -2.58 14.28 7.21
C ALA A 134 -1.35 15.21 7.16
N SER A 135 -1.38 16.38 7.80
CA SER A 135 -0.25 17.34 7.80
C SER A 135 0.83 17.01 8.84
N VAL A 136 0.61 16.05 9.74
CA VAL A 136 1.51 15.76 10.87
C VAL A 136 2.58 14.71 10.52
N VAL A 137 2.35 13.89 9.49
CA VAL A 137 3.21 12.74 9.17
C VAL A 137 3.74 12.86 7.74
N ASN A 138 5.07 12.97 7.61
CA ASN A 138 5.73 12.92 6.31
C ASN A 138 5.94 11.46 5.89
N VAL A 139 5.62 11.10 4.65
CA VAL A 139 5.78 9.75 4.10
C VAL A 139 7.24 9.27 4.18
N SER A 140 8.21 10.18 4.02
CA SER A 140 9.64 9.85 4.14
C SER A 140 10.10 9.55 5.57
N SER A 141 9.29 9.89 6.59
CA SER A 141 9.61 9.56 7.98
C SER A 141 9.35 8.08 8.31
N MET A 142 8.56 7.38 7.49
CA MET A 142 8.36 5.93 7.61
C MET A 142 9.51 5.10 6.99
N GLU A 143 10.53 5.75 6.43
CA GLU A 143 11.62 5.10 5.67
C GLU A 143 12.93 4.93 6.47
N GLN A 144 13.08 5.58 7.64
CA GLN A 144 14.34 5.54 8.39
C GLN A 144 14.37 4.39 9.40
N ASN A 145 14.76 3.21 8.91
CA ASN A 145 15.48 2.18 9.66
C ASN A 145 16.36 1.35 8.72
#